data_AF-A0A5M9P5M0-F1
#
_entry.id   AF-A0A5M9P5M0-F1
#
_cell.length_a   1.000
_cell.length_b   1.000
_cell.length_c   1.000
_cell.angle_alpha   90.00
_cell.angle_beta   90.00
_cell.angle_gamma   90.00
#
_symmetry.space_group_name_H-M   'P 1'
#
loop_
_entity.id
_entity.type
_entity.pdbx_description
1 polymer ?
#
loop_
_entity_poly.entity_id
_entity_poly.type
_entity_poly.pdbx_seq_one_letter_code
_entity_poly.pdbx_strand_id
1 'polypeptide(L)'
;MNHYRKALLALPLILLAGCNSSSSSNKPATKAQAKPKADYVFSSAKLGELYQERQELQEAMKLTYDGVQYEKILFAEDISDEQKVVRLADSLGQSVDLYLPDAGADDCAIYREGDLFDSFDCGTAQRSIGNDSTLINTTTNTNKQVELEYHNELIQYVTSLGSTILSKTKSGNKVTITTSFAFNAFYRDVLNETGAVDRIQSTLGASTYSQLFDIVKLYQGSEMTLKFTNHIGGSADDDINMYTGRMIHNNNMTTIVTPTGSVFSGGTDLFAAGNPRVLQRADTTKAIELNKQVGVHSWAEGDKTAKEFPYTNESHRKQATYFKKVMGDKGIDFYIFTLDSAPASGEHWVTKADSDKYGFITRIE
;
A
#
# COMPACT_ATOMS: atom_id res chain seq x y z
N MET A 1 26.70 3.64 2.95
CA MET A 1 27.20 3.26 4.30
C MET A 1 27.54 4.50 5.15
N ASN A 2 26.58 4.93 5.99
CA ASN A 2 26.69 5.69 7.27
C ASN A 2 25.42 6.51 7.60
N HIS A 3 24.46 6.62 6.68
CA HIS A 3 23.14 7.20 6.96
C HIS A 3 22.02 6.19 7.27
N TYR A 4 22.22 4.89 6.97
CA TYR A 4 21.21 3.84 7.15
C TYR A 4 20.97 3.37 8.60
N ARG A 5 21.88 3.66 9.54
CA ARG A 5 21.75 3.16 10.92
C ARG A 5 20.80 3.96 11.82
N LYS A 6 20.21 5.06 11.35
CA LYS A 6 19.42 5.96 12.22
C LYS A 6 18.04 6.37 11.69
N ALA A 7 17.63 5.95 10.51
CA ALA A 7 16.34 6.36 9.94
C ALA A 7 15.26 5.25 9.95
N LEU A 8 15.62 3.97 10.11
CA LEU A 8 14.66 2.85 10.03
C LEU A 8 14.55 2.01 11.32
N LEU A 9 15.05 2.52 12.45
CA LEU A 9 14.78 1.96 13.77
C LEU A 9 14.27 3.06 14.69
N ALA A 10 12.98 3.37 14.58
CA ALA A 10 12.24 3.99 15.68
C ALA A 10 11.40 2.94 16.42
N LEU A 11 12.03 1.81 16.79
CA LEU A 11 11.59 0.97 17.90
C LEU A 11 12.31 1.47 19.16
N PRO A 12 11.65 2.17 20.11
CA PRO A 12 12.25 2.39 21.41
C PRO A 12 11.94 1.18 22.29
N LEU A 13 12.77 0.13 22.21
CA LEU A 13 12.91 -0.81 23.32
C LEU A 13 13.66 -0.09 24.44
N ILE A 14 12.92 0.42 25.44
CA ILE A 14 13.53 0.93 26.67
C ILE A 14 13.44 -0.16 27.73
N LEU A 15 14.58 -0.78 28.00
CA LEU A 15 14.82 -1.58 29.20
C LEU A 15 14.70 -0.67 30.43
N LEU A 16 13.68 -0.90 31.24
CA LEU A 16 13.54 -0.28 32.56
C LEU A 16 14.41 -1.04 33.57
N ALA A 17 15.55 -0.46 33.94
CA ALA A 17 16.21 -0.74 35.21
C ALA A 17 15.80 0.35 36.21
N GLY A 18 15.17 -0.08 37.32
CA GLY A 18 14.62 0.81 38.33
C GLY A 18 15.68 1.45 39.23
N CYS A 19 15.30 2.58 39.82
CA CYS A 19 15.72 2.97 41.16
C CYS A 19 14.62 3.85 41.80
N ASN A 20 14.32 3.49 43.04
CA ASN A 20 13.32 4.05 43.92
C ASN A 20 13.85 5.34 44.58
N SER A 21 13.09 6.45 44.57
CA SER A 21 13.10 7.41 45.68
C SER A 21 11.93 8.41 45.57
N SER A 22 11.33 8.68 46.71
CA SER A 22 10.15 9.51 46.91
C SER A 22 10.43 11.01 46.71
N SER A 23 9.46 11.71 46.10
CA SER A 23 9.02 13.02 46.58
C SER A 23 7.77 13.48 45.82
N SER A 24 6.77 13.89 46.60
CA SER A 24 5.52 14.47 46.16
C SER A 24 5.74 15.77 45.41
N SER A 25 5.23 15.85 44.18
CA SER A 25 4.95 17.13 43.53
C SER A 25 3.67 17.02 42.71
N ASN A 26 2.71 17.90 43.05
CA ASN A 26 1.48 18.13 42.31
C ASN A 26 1.80 18.43 40.84
N LYS A 27 1.65 17.42 39.96
CA LYS A 27 1.50 17.67 38.53
C LYS A 27 0.02 17.97 38.25
N PRO A 28 -0.33 19.06 37.57
CA PRO A 28 -1.68 19.22 37.08
C PRO A 28 -1.93 18.05 36.11
N ALA A 29 -3.00 17.30 36.34
CA ALA A 29 -3.44 16.27 35.40
C ALA A 29 -3.70 16.96 34.05
N THR A 30 -2.75 16.82 33.11
CA THR A 30 -2.97 17.18 31.71
C THR A 30 -4.15 16.36 31.24
N LYS A 31 -5.32 17.00 31.09
CA LYS A 31 -6.49 16.36 30.48
C LYS A 31 -6.03 15.77 29.15
N ALA A 32 -6.21 14.47 28.98
CA ALA A 32 -5.93 13.80 27.71
C ALA A 32 -6.62 14.57 26.59
N GLN A 33 -5.88 14.88 25.52
CA GLN A 33 -6.42 15.58 24.37
C GLN A 33 -7.56 14.72 23.77
N ALA A 34 -8.73 15.33 23.50
CA ALA A 34 -9.90 14.58 23.05
C ALA A 34 -9.89 14.25 21.54
N LYS A 35 -9.11 14.99 20.73
CA LYS A 35 -8.95 14.80 19.28
C LYS A 35 -7.54 15.22 18.84
N PRO A 36 -6.89 14.55 17.89
CA PRO A 36 -5.56 14.96 17.41
C PRO A 36 -5.56 16.33 16.75
N LYS A 37 -4.40 17.02 16.80
CA LYS A 37 -4.22 18.29 16.07
C LYS A 37 -3.93 18.00 14.59
N ALA A 38 -4.53 18.79 13.71
CA ALA A 38 -4.29 18.78 12.28
C ALA A 38 -3.21 19.82 11.90
N ASP A 39 -2.00 19.64 12.45
CA ASP A 39 -0.88 20.57 12.35
C ASP A 39 0.43 19.89 11.89
N TYR A 40 0.31 18.72 11.24
CA TYR A 40 1.43 18.08 10.57
C TYR A 40 1.82 18.84 9.30
N VAL A 41 3.12 19.03 9.07
CA VAL A 41 3.62 19.71 7.87
C VAL A 41 4.01 18.67 6.84
N PHE A 42 3.14 18.47 5.84
CA PHE A 42 3.46 17.79 4.60
C PHE A 42 4.26 18.74 3.70
N SER A 43 5.38 18.27 3.13
CA SER A 43 6.24 19.11 2.29
C SER A 43 6.87 18.29 1.16
N SER A 44 7.25 18.98 0.08
CA SER A 44 7.99 18.36 -1.02
C SER A 44 9.35 17.81 -0.59
N ALA A 45 9.97 18.40 0.45
CA ALA A 45 11.24 17.89 1.00
C ALA A 45 11.06 16.51 1.64
N LYS A 46 10.08 16.35 2.54
CA LYS A 46 9.76 15.06 3.16
C LYS A 46 9.31 14.03 2.12
N LEU A 47 8.53 14.45 1.14
CA LEU A 47 8.15 13.58 0.04
C LEU A 47 9.35 13.13 -0.79
N GLY A 48 10.32 14.01 -1.01
CA GLY A 48 11.57 13.67 -1.69
C GLY A 48 12.40 12.63 -0.92
N GLU A 49 12.51 12.78 0.40
CA GLU A 49 13.18 11.80 1.27
C GLU A 49 12.49 10.43 1.18
N LEU A 50 11.16 10.39 1.37
CA LEU A 50 10.39 9.16 1.26
C LEU A 50 10.59 8.52 -0.12
N TYR A 51 10.50 9.31 -1.20
CA TYR A 51 10.61 8.79 -2.56
C TYR A 51 12.00 8.21 -2.84
N GLN A 52 13.07 8.85 -2.34
CA GLN A 52 14.43 8.34 -2.46
C GLN A 52 14.56 6.97 -1.79
N GLU A 53 14.03 6.80 -0.57
CA GLU A 53 14.03 5.51 0.13
C GLU A 53 13.32 4.41 -0.68
N ARG A 54 12.23 4.72 -1.40
CA ARG A 54 11.49 3.73 -2.20
C ARG A 54 12.10 3.49 -3.57
N GLN A 55 12.90 4.42 -4.10
CA GLN A 55 13.71 4.17 -5.29
C GLN A 55 14.75 3.09 -5.03
N GLU A 56 15.34 3.05 -3.83
CA GLU A 56 16.28 2.00 -3.44
C GLU A 56 15.61 0.62 -3.41
N LEU A 57 14.33 0.56 -3.00
CA LEU A 57 13.54 -0.68 -3.09
C LEU A 57 13.33 -1.14 -4.53
N GLN A 58 13.19 -0.21 -5.50
CA GLN A 58 13.03 -0.57 -6.91
C GLN A 58 14.30 -1.21 -7.49
N GLU A 59 15.46 -0.96 -6.89
CA GLU A 59 16.77 -1.46 -7.31
C GLU A 59 17.30 -2.57 -6.36
N ALA A 60 16.49 -3.01 -5.40
CA ALA A 60 16.90 -3.96 -4.36
C ALA A 60 17.05 -5.40 -4.86
N MET A 61 16.73 -5.68 -6.12
CA MET A 61 16.72 -7.01 -6.71
C MET A 61 17.14 -7.00 -8.17
N LYS A 62 17.98 -7.97 -8.53
CA LYS A 62 18.40 -8.24 -9.89
C LYS A 62 18.18 -9.72 -10.21
N LEU A 63 17.46 -9.99 -11.29
CA LEU A 63 17.25 -11.32 -11.84
C LEU A 63 17.87 -11.38 -13.24
N THR A 64 18.81 -12.29 -13.46
CA THR A 64 19.26 -12.69 -14.78
C THR A 64 18.64 -14.04 -15.10
N TYR A 65 17.82 -14.11 -16.15
CA TYR A 65 17.16 -15.33 -16.59
C TYR A 65 17.33 -15.50 -18.11
N ASP A 66 17.90 -16.63 -18.53
CA ASP A 66 18.09 -16.97 -19.94
C ASP A 66 18.82 -15.85 -20.73
N GLY A 67 19.82 -15.23 -20.09
CA GLY A 67 20.60 -14.13 -20.66
C GLY A 67 19.92 -12.75 -20.64
N VAL A 68 18.69 -12.63 -20.14
CA VAL A 68 17.98 -11.36 -19.98
C VAL A 68 18.08 -10.90 -18.53
N GLN A 69 18.45 -9.64 -18.33
CA GLN A 69 18.58 -9.02 -17.00
C GLN A 69 17.37 -8.13 -16.70
N TYR A 70 16.71 -8.41 -15.59
CA TYR A 70 15.62 -7.63 -15.00
C TYR A 70 16.10 -7.04 -13.68
N GLU A 71 16.13 -5.72 -13.58
CA GLU A 71 16.83 -5.00 -12.48
C GLU A 71 15.97 -3.91 -11.84
N LYS A 72 14.72 -3.77 -12.30
CA LYS A 72 13.78 -2.79 -11.76
C LYS A 72 12.52 -3.47 -11.26
N ILE A 73 12.28 -3.40 -9.95
CA ILE A 73 11.01 -3.83 -9.35
C ILE A 73 9.93 -2.80 -9.72
N LEU A 74 8.86 -3.27 -10.36
CA LEU A 74 7.69 -2.45 -10.69
C LEU A 74 6.61 -2.57 -9.62
N PHE A 75 6.37 -3.78 -9.13
CA PHE A 75 5.30 -4.12 -8.20
C PHE A 75 5.73 -5.29 -7.32
N ALA A 76 5.18 -5.37 -6.11
CA ALA A 76 5.31 -6.53 -5.25
C ALA A 76 4.05 -6.72 -4.41
N GLU A 77 3.73 -7.96 -4.08
CA GLU A 77 2.60 -8.34 -3.23
C GLU A 77 2.96 -9.56 -2.38
N ASP A 78 2.50 -9.57 -1.12
CA ASP A 78 2.57 -10.75 -0.27
C ASP A 78 1.42 -11.70 -0.62
N ILE A 79 1.76 -12.95 -0.92
CA ILE A 79 0.79 -14.04 -1.13
C ILE A 79 0.41 -14.64 0.22
N SER A 80 1.40 -14.81 1.09
CA SER A 80 1.27 -15.27 2.47
C SER A 80 2.39 -14.66 3.32
N ASP A 81 2.47 -15.03 4.60
CA ASP A 81 3.53 -14.55 5.49
C ASP A 81 4.94 -14.98 5.03
N GLU A 82 5.04 -16.06 4.25
CA GLU A 82 6.31 -16.65 3.79
C GLU A 82 6.52 -16.52 2.28
N GLN A 83 5.54 -16.03 1.53
CA GLN A 83 5.56 -16.07 0.06
C GLN A 83 5.18 -14.71 -0.51
N LYS A 84 5.96 -14.23 -1.49
CA LYS A 84 5.63 -13.01 -2.23
C LYS A 84 5.86 -13.16 -3.72
N VAL A 85 5.22 -12.28 -4.48
CA VAL A 85 5.41 -12.16 -5.92
C VAL A 85 5.94 -10.76 -6.25
N VAL A 86 6.96 -10.70 -7.09
CA VAL A 86 7.68 -9.47 -7.46
C VAL A 86 7.71 -9.33 -8.98
N ARG A 87 7.14 -8.26 -9.53
CA ARG A 87 7.25 -7.95 -10.96
C ARG A 87 8.52 -7.17 -11.22
N LEU A 88 9.45 -7.77 -11.98
CA LEU A 88 10.70 -7.15 -12.39
C LEU A 88 10.64 -6.78 -13.87
N ALA A 89 11.29 -5.69 -14.25
CA ALA A 89 11.43 -5.24 -15.63
C ALA A 89 12.88 -5.15 -16.09
N ASP A 90 13.09 -5.46 -17.36
CA ASP A 90 14.34 -5.25 -18.08
C ASP A 90 14.48 -3.81 -18.58
N SER A 91 15.64 -3.51 -19.19
CA SER A 91 15.92 -2.19 -19.78
C SER A 91 15.01 -1.80 -20.96
N LEU A 92 14.30 -2.76 -21.56
CA LEU A 92 13.36 -2.56 -22.66
C LEU A 92 11.91 -2.42 -22.16
N GLY A 93 11.67 -2.57 -20.85
CA GLY A 93 10.35 -2.53 -20.23
C GLY A 93 9.57 -3.85 -20.34
N GLN A 94 10.20 -4.94 -20.77
CA GLN A 94 9.62 -6.28 -20.68
C GLN A 94 9.71 -6.75 -19.23
N SER A 95 8.68 -7.45 -18.76
CA SER A 95 8.61 -7.87 -17.36
C SER A 95 8.32 -9.35 -17.17
N VAL A 96 8.78 -9.86 -16.03
CA VAL A 96 8.45 -11.19 -15.50
C VAL A 96 7.98 -11.06 -14.06
N ASP A 97 7.15 -11.99 -13.63
CA ASP A 97 6.78 -12.13 -12.22
C ASP A 97 7.67 -13.20 -11.60
N LEU A 98 8.39 -12.83 -10.55
CA LEU A 98 9.18 -13.74 -9.73
C LEU A 98 8.36 -14.13 -8.50
N TYR A 99 8.03 -15.40 -8.37
CA TYR A 99 7.57 -16.00 -7.13
C TYR A 99 8.78 -16.29 -6.24
N LEU A 100 8.80 -15.66 -5.07
CA LEU A 100 9.91 -15.70 -4.13
C LEU A 100 9.40 -16.08 -2.73
N PRO A 101 9.49 -17.36 -2.35
CA PRO A 101 9.26 -17.80 -0.99
C PRO A 101 10.47 -17.51 -0.07
N ASP A 102 10.21 -17.52 1.24
CA ASP A 102 11.21 -17.63 2.28
C ASP A 102 12.00 -18.94 2.13
N ALA A 103 13.23 -18.95 2.65
CA ALA A 103 14.13 -20.07 2.46
C ALA A 103 13.56 -21.37 3.05
N GLY A 104 13.28 -22.33 2.17
CA GLY A 104 12.75 -23.65 2.54
C GLY A 104 11.23 -23.75 2.64
N ALA A 105 10.49 -22.66 2.35
CA ALA A 105 9.04 -22.69 2.28
C ALA A 105 8.52 -23.32 0.97
N ASP A 106 9.17 -23.00 -0.17
CA ASP A 106 8.80 -23.53 -1.49
C ASP A 106 9.95 -23.33 -2.51
N ASP A 107 9.77 -23.81 -3.74
CA ASP A 107 10.62 -23.47 -4.89
C ASP A 107 10.29 -22.07 -5.42
N CYS A 108 11.28 -21.41 -6.03
CA CYS A 108 11.04 -20.15 -6.74
C CYS A 108 10.52 -20.43 -8.15
N ALA A 109 9.84 -19.46 -8.74
CA ALA A 109 9.38 -19.57 -10.13
C ALA A 109 9.41 -18.23 -10.86
N ILE A 110 9.67 -18.29 -12.17
CA ILE A 110 9.58 -17.17 -13.09
C ILE A 110 8.34 -17.38 -13.96
N TYR A 111 7.47 -16.38 -14.00
CA TYR A 111 6.20 -16.43 -14.71
C TYR A 111 6.05 -15.26 -15.69
N ARG A 112 5.44 -15.55 -16.84
CA ARG A 112 4.92 -14.57 -17.79
C ARG A 112 3.61 -15.10 -18.37
N GLU A 113 2.56 -14.27 -18.33
CA GLU A 113 1.21 -14.66 -18.76
C GLU A 113 1.20 -15.28 -20.17
N GLY A 114 0.59 -16.45 -20.28
CA GLY A 114 0.36 -17.17 -21.54
C GLY A 114 1.59 -17.82 -22.17
N ASP A 115 2.78 -17.68 -21.57
CA ASP A 115 4.03 -17.98 -22.27
C ASP A 115 5.07 -18.71 -21.40
N LEU A 116 5.14 -18.42 -20.10
CA LEU A 116 6.23 -18.92 -19.26
C LEU A 116 5.76 -19.27 -17.85
N PHE A 117 6.15 -20.46 -17.41
CA PHE A 117 6.25 -20.83 -15.99
C PHE A 117 7.45 -21.77 -15.84
N ASP A 118 8.49 -21.32 -15.15
CA ASP A 118 9.78 -22.03 -15.05
C ASP A 118 10.28 -21.97 -13.60
N SER A 119 10.31 -23.12 -12.93
CA SER A 119 10.66 -23.21 -11.50
C SER A 119 12.14 -23.52 -11.30
N PHE A 120 12.69 -23.09 -10.16
CA PHE A 120 14.07 -23.37 -9.78
C PHE A 120 14.20 -23.51 -8.26
N ASP A 121 15.11 -24.39 -7.83
CA ASP A 121 15.44 -24.55 -6.41
C ASP A 121 16.01 -23.23 -5.89
N CYS A 122 15.34 -22.66 -4.90
CA CYS A 122 15.80 -21.48 -4.18
C CYS A 122 15.77 -21.71 -2.67
N GLY A 123 15.90 -22.98 -2.25
CA GLY A 123 16.00 -23.38 -0.86
C GLY A 123 17.30 -22.90 -0.21
N THR A 124 17.44 -23.18 1.08
CA THR A 124 18.56 -22.71 1.90
C THR A 124 19.94 -23.08 1.33
N ALA A 125 20.08 -24.23 0.68
CA ALA A 125 21.34 -24.68 0.09
C ALA A 125 21.77 -23.86 -1.13
N GLN A 126 20.83 -23.21 -1.83
CA GLN A 126 21.10 -22.40 -3.02
C GLN A 126 21.39 -20.94 -2.70
N ARG A 127 21.16 -20.51 -1.46
CA ARG A 127 21.32 -19.12 -1.02
C ARG A 127 22.71 -18.88 -0.46
N SER A 128 23.52 -18.16 -1.23
CA SER A 128 24.81 -17.61 -0.77
C SER A 128 24.57 -16.26 -0.08
N ILE A 129 24.46 -16.29 1.25
CA ILE A 129 24.14 -15.10 2.06
C ILE A 129 25.43 -14.34 2.39
N GLY A 130 25.59 -13.16 1.81
CA GLY A 130 26.62 -12.18 2.17
C GLY A 130 26.17 -11.22 3.26
N ASN A 131 26.97 -10.19 3.54
CA ASN A 131 26.62 -9.17 4.52
C ASN A 131 25.40 -8.35 4.07
N ASP A 132 25.42 -7.87 2.82
CA ASP A 132 24.42 -6.93 2.30
C ASP A 132 23.41 -7.59 1.34
N SER A 133 23.84 -8.60 0.57
CA SER A 133 23.00 -9.30 -0.41
C SER A 133 22.99 -10.82 -0.23
N THR A 134 21.97 -11.46 -0.78
CA THR A 134 21.88 -12.89 -0.99
C THR A 134 21.91 -13.17 -2.49
N LEU A 135 22.73 -14.14 -2.89
CA LEU A 135 22.83 -14.62 -4.27
C LEU A 135 22.29 -16.05 -4.38
N ILE A 136 21.48 -16.30 -5.41
CA ILE A 136 21.04 -17.62 -5.86
C ILE A 136 21.50 -17.79 -7.29
N ASN A 137 22.35 -18.78 -7.54
CA ASN A 137 22.86 -19.08 -8.88
C ASN A 137 22.66 -20.56 -9.17
N THR A 138 21.72 -20.85 -10.07
CA THR A 138 21.22 -22.20 -10.32
C THR A 138 20.64 -22.31 -11.74
N THR A 139 20.04 -23.45 -12.05
CA THR A 139 19.29 -23.66 -13.29
C THR A 139 17.83 -23.98 -12.99
N THR A 140 16.95 -23.56 -13.89
CA THR A 140 15.53 -23.92 -13.85
C THR A 140 15.28 -25.38 -14.22
N ASN A 141 14.06 -25.85 -14.00
CA ASN A 141 13.61 -27.18 -14.40
C ASN A 141 13.65 -27.39 -15.93
N THR A 142 13.69 -26.31 -16.72
CA THR A 142 13.93 -26.34 -18.18
C THR A 142 15.41 -26.14 -18.59
N ASN A 143 16.35 -26.23 -17.63
CA ASN A 143 17.80 -26.08 -17.82
C ASN A 143 18.27 -24.69 -18.26
N LYS A 144 17.50 -23.64 -17.95
CA LYS A 144 17.93 -22.26 -18.20
C LYS A 144 18.70 -21.72 -17.01
N GLN A 145 19.72 -20.92 -17.27
CA GLN A 145 20.51 -20.28 -16.21
C GLN A 145 19.69 -19.20 -15.51
N VAL A 146 19.75 -19.20 -14.17
CA VAL A 146 19.16 -18.19 -13.28
C VAL A 146 20.22 -17.68 -12.33
N GLU A 147 20.35 -16.36 -12.28
CA GLU A 147 21.08 -15.65 -11.24
C GLU A 147 20.15 -14.62 -10.60
N LEU A 148 19.78 -14.82 -9.34
CA LEU A 148 18.95 -13.91 -8.56
C LEU A 148 19.79 -13.34 -7.42
N GLU A 149 19.96 -12.03 -7.40
CA GLU A 149 20.58 -11.28 -6.31
C GLU A 149 19.58 -10.30 -5.71
N TYR A 150 19.49 -10.24 -4.39
CA TYR A 150 18.67 -9.23 -3.72
C TYR A 150 19.30 -8.78 -2.40
N HIS A 151 18.98 -7.55 -1.99
CA HIS A 151 19.47 -6.96 -0.75
C HIS A 151 18.74 -7.53 0.47
N ASN A 152 19.50 -7.98 1.48
CA ASN A 152 19.00 -8.73 2.64
C ASN A 152 17.98 -7.95 3.48
N GLU A 153 18.23 -6.65 3.72
CA GLU A 153 17.31 -5.81 4.49
C GLU A 153 16.14 -5.29 3.64
N LEU A 154 16.43 -4.74 2.46
CA LEU A 154 15.43 -4.09 1.61
C LEU A 154 14.34 -5.06 1.10
N ILE A 155 14.65 -6.34 0.92
CA ILE A 155 13.68 -7.34 0.46
C ILE A 155 12.46 -7.47 1.37
N GLN A 156 12.60 -7.15 2.66
CA GLN A 156 11.49 -7.18 3.62
C GLN A 156 10.49 -6.05 3.38
N TYR A 157 10.88 -5.00 2.65
CA TYR A 157 10.09 -3.79 2.46
C TYR A 157 9.62 -3.60 1.01
N VAL A 158 9.98 -4.48 0.07
CA VAL A 158 9.64 -4.29 -1.36
C VAL A 158 8.14 -4.22 -1.62
N THR A 159 7.30 -4.84 -0.78
CA THR A 159 5.84 -4.77 -0.91
C THR A 159 5.27 -3.38 -0.61
N SER A 160 6.04 -2.48 0.02
CA SER A 160 5.70 -1.05 0.12
C SER A 160 5.63 -0.32 -1.23
N LEU A 161 6.15 -0.92 -2.31
CA LEU A 161 5.91 -0.46 -3.67
C LEU A 161 4.45 -0.63 -4.08
N GLY A 162 3.78 -1.66 -3.55
CA GLY A 162 2.41 -2.03 -3.85
C GLY A 162 2.25 -2.76 -5.19
N SER A 163 1.02 -3.15 -5.49
CA SER A 163 0.65 -3.97 -6.66
C SER A 163 -0.51 -3.40 -7.48
N THR A 164 -0.98 -2.21 -7.12
CA THR A 164 -2.06 -1.52 -7.85
C THR A 164 -1.50 -0.82 -9.09
N ILE A 165 -2.01 -1.22 -10.26
CA ILE A 165 -1.72 -0.57 -11.55
C ILE A 165 -2.74 0.54 -11.78
N LEU A 166 -2.26 1.69 -12.25
CA LEU A 166 -3.10 2.79 -12.75
C LEU A 166 -3.03 2.86 -14.27
N SER A 167 -4.13 2.48 -14.92
CA SER A 167 -4.33 2.68 -16.35
C SER A 167 -5.12 3.96 -16.60
N LYS A 168 -4.95 4.54 -17.79
CA LYS A 168 -5.54 5.83 -18.16
C LYS A 168 -6.08 5.82 -19.57
N THR A 169 -7.24 6.45 -19.75
CA THR A 169 -7.85 6.75 -21.05
C THR A 169 -8.19 8.23 -21.11
N LYS A 170 -8.16 8.82 -22.32
CA LYS A 170 -8.49 10.23 -22.53
C LYS A 170 -9.59 10.38 -23.57
N SER A 171 -10.59 11.20 -23.27
CA SER A 171 -11.64 11.62 -24.20
C SER A 171 -11.86 13.13 -24.06
N GLY A 172 -11.49 13.89 -25.08
CA GLY A 172 -11.48 15.36 -25.00
C GLY A 172 -10.57 15.87 -23.87
N ASN A 173 -11.14 16.65 -22.93
CA ASN A 173 -10.45 17.14 -21.73
C ASN A 173 -10.59 16.20 -20.51
N LYS A 174 -11.20 15.03 -20.67
CA LYS A 174 -11.46 14.11 -19.57
C LYS A 174 -10.45 12.97 -19.58
N VAL A 175 -9.83 12.73 -18.44
CA VAL A 175 -8.94 11.58 -18.19
C VAL A 175 -9.62 10.67 -17.19
N THR A 176 -9.83 9.42 -17.58
CA THR A 176 -10.32 8.37 -16.66
C THR A 176 -9.14 7.48 -16.31
N ILE A 177 -8.86 7.39 -15.02
CA ILE A 177 -7.86 6.52 -14.41
C ILE A 177 -8.60 5.33 -13.83
N THR A 178 -8.15 4.11 -14.10
CA THR A 178 -8.74 2.87 -13.58
C THR A 178 -7.69 2.05 -12.87
N THR A 179 -8.06 1.48 -11.73
CA THR A 179 -7.19 0.56 -10.99
C THR A 179 -7.32 -0.88 -11.50
N SER A 180 -6.23 -1.62 -11.49
CA SER A 180 -6.21 -3.09 -11.67
C SER A 180 -5.11 -3.70 -10.81
N PHE A 181 -5.17 -5.01 -10.59
CA PHE A 181 -4.14 -5.74 -9.84
C PHE A 181 -3.02 -6.21 -10.78
N ALA A 182 -1.76 -6.00 -10.38
CA ALA A 182 -0.61 -6.41 -11.16
C ALA A 182 -0.54 -7.93 -11.38
N PHE A 183 -0.91 -8.72 -10.38
CA PHE A 183 -0.69 -10.17 -10.38
C PHE A 183 -1.95 -11.00 -10.64
N ASN A 184 -2.99 -10.42 -11.25
CA ASN A 184 -4.22 -11.14 -11.60
C ASN A 184 -3.95 -12.42 -12.41
N ALA A 185 -3.05 -12.35 -13.39
CA ALA A 185 -2.70 -13.50 -14.22
C ALA A 185 -1.94 -14.58 -13.43
N PHE A 186 -0.98 -14.16 -12.60
CA PHE A 186 -0.24 -15.06 -11.72
C PHE A 186 -1.16 -15.78 -10.74
N TYR A 187 -2.06 -15.06 -10.05
CA TYR A 187 -3.00 -15.66 -9.09
C TYR A 187 -3.90 -16.69 -9.78
N ARG A 188 -4.40 -16.37 -10.98
CA ARG A 188 -5.24 -17.28 -11.75
C ARG A 188 -4.49 -18.52 -12.21
N ASP A 189 -3.31 -18.35 -12.80
CA ASP A 189 -2.62 -19.43 -13.51
C ASP A 189 -1.74 -20.28 -12.59
N VAL A 190 -1.20 -19.69 -11.53
CA VAL A 190 -0.26 -20.34 -10.60
C VAL A 190 -0.95 -20.75 -9.30
N LEU A 191 -1.76 -19.86 -8.71
CA LEU A 191 -2.44 -20.13 -7.43
C LEU A 191 -3.85 -20.73 -7.62
N ASN A 192 -4.35 -20.78 -8.86
CA ASN A 192 -5.72 -21.17 -9.18
C ASN A 192 -6.78 -20.31 -8.45
N GLU A 193 -6.45 -19.05 -8.19
CA GLU A 193 -7.30 -18.06 -7.54
C GLU A 193 -7.86 -17.08 -8.57
N THR A 194 -9.19 -17.05 -8.69
CA THR A 194 -9.89 -16.22 -9.68
C THR A 194 -10.61 -15.02 -9.07
N GLY A 195 -10.61 -14.89 -7.74
CA GLY A 195 -11.43 -13.90 -7.04
C GLY A 195 -12.90 -14.32 -6.86
N ALA A 196 -13.30 -15.50 -7.34
CA ALA A 196 -14.70 -15.95 -7.35
C ALA A 196 -15.20 -16.43 -5.97
N VAL A 197 -14.29 -16.99 -5.15
CA VAL A 197 -14.59 -17.47 -3.80
C VAL A 197 -14.21 -16.39 -2.79
N ASP A 198 -12.92 -16.08 -2.72
CA ASP A 198 -12.36 -15.03 -1.89
C ASP A 198 -11.88 -13.86 -2.75
N ARG A 199 -12.00 -12.64 -2.24
CA ARG A 199 -11.60 -11.44 -2.99
C ARG A 199 -10.08 -11.36 -3.05
N ILE A 200 -9.55 -11.32 -4.27
CA ILE A 200 -8.16 -10.93 -4.50
C ILE A 200 -8.07 -9.41 -4.40
N GLN A 201 -7.17 -8.94 -3.55
CA GLN A 201 -6.97 -7.53 -3.27
C GLN A 201 -5.61 -7.09 -3.79
N SER A 202 -5.55 -5.88 -4.35
CA SER A 202 -4.27 -5.22 -4.60
C SER A 202 -3.94 -4.24 -3.50
N THR A 203 -2.65 -3.97 -3.34
CA THR A 203 -2.12 -3.08 -2.32
C THR A 203 -1.63 -1.77 -2.94
N LEU A 204 -1.85 -0.65 -2.26
CA LEU A 204 -1.35 0.67 -2.63
C LEU A 204 0.04 0.89 -2.05
N GLY A 205 0.89 1.62 -2.78
CA GLY A 205 2.25 1.88 -2.36
C GLY A 205 2.93 2.93 -3.23
N ALA A 206 4.26 2.99 -3.17
CA ALA A 206 5.03 3.98 -3.92
C ALA A 206 4.80 3.92 -5.44
N SER A 207 4.63 2.73 -6.02
CA SER A 207 4.31 2.61 -7.45
C SER A 207 2.97 3.24 -7.80
N THR A 208 1.98 3.24 -6.90
CA THR A 208 0.70 3.95 -7.13
C THR A 208 0.91 5.46 -7.19
N TYR A 209 1.70 6.00 -6.25
CA TYR A 209 2.05 7.42 -6.24
C TYR A 209 2.78 7.84 -7.52
N SER A 210 3.80 7.09 -7.93
CA SER A 210 4.59 7.37 -9.16
C SER A 210 3.71 7.37 -10.39
N GLN A 211 2.86 6.35 -10.56
CA GLN A 211 1.96 6.27 -11.71
C GLN A 211 0.96 7.44 -11.74
N LEU A 212 0.40 7.82 -10.59
CA LEU A 212 -0.53 8.95 -10.51
C LEU A 212 0.19 10.27 -10.81
N PHE A 213 1.41 10.46 -10.29
CA PHE A 213 2.24 11.61 -10.55
C PHE A 213 2.48 11.80 -12.06
N ASP A 214 2.87 10.73 -12.75
CA ASP A 214 3.12 10.76 -14.19
C ASP A 214 1.85 11.11 -14.99
N ILE A 215 0.71 10.53 -14.61
CA ILE A 215 -0.59 10.85 -15.24
C ILE A 215 -0.95 12.32 -15.01
N VAL A 216 -0.86 12.81 -13.77
CA VAL A 216 -1.16 14.21 -13.42
C VAL A 216 -0.25 15.17 -14.18
N LYS A 217 1.05 14.86 -14.24
CA LYS A 217 2.03 15.67 -14.96
C LYS A 217 1.77 15.68 -16.47
N LEU A 218 1.39 14.55 -17.05
CA LEU A 218 1.11 14.44 -18.49
C LEU A 218 -0.19 15.16 -18.89
N TYR A 219 -1.19 15.21 -18.01
CA TYR A 219 -2.52 15.72 -18.32
C TYR A 219 -2.93 16.93 -17.47
N GLN A 220 -1.98 17.80 -17.13
CA GLN A 220 -2.24 19.02 -16.37
C GLN A 220 -3.43 19.82 -16.95
N GLY A 221 -4.34 20.25 -16.08
CA GLY A 221 -5.56 21.00 -16.47
C GLY A 221 -6.72 20.16 -17.01
N SER A 222 -6.54 18.84 -17.18
CA SER A 222 -7.63 17.94 -17.56
C SER A 222 -8.56 17.64 -16.38
N GLU A 223 -9.83 17.40 -16.65
CA GLU A 223 -10.76 16.84 -15.67
C GLU A 223 -10.42 15.36 -15.45
N MET A 224 -10.06 14.98 -14.22
CA MET A 224 -9.63 13.61 -13.91
C MET A 224 -10.66 12.86 -13.06
N THR A 225 -10.85 11.59 -13.37
CA THR A 225 -11.67 10.66 -12.59
C THR A 225 -10.85 9.42 -12.26
N LEU A 226 -10.71 9.09 -10.98
CA LEU A 226 -10.12 7.83 -10.51
C LEU A 226 -11.23 6.82 -10.20
N LYS A 227 -11.24 5.71 -10.93
CA LYS A 227 -12.19 4.60 -10.75
C LYS A 227 -11.49 3.39 -10.13
N PHE A 228 -11.89 3.05 -8.92
CA PHE A 228 -11.51 1.79 -8.29
C PHE A 228 -12.27 0.66 -8.97
N THR A 229 -11.58 -0.11 -9.83
CA THR A 229 -12.17 -1.14 -10.72
C THR A 229 -11.76 -2.56 -10.31
N ASN A 230 -10.98 -2.68 -9.24
CA ASN A 230 -10.66 -3.92 -8.54
C ASN A 230 -10.78 -3.70 -7.02
N HIS A 231 -10.56 -4.75 -6.23
CA HIS A 231 -10.55 -4.65 -4.77
C HIS A 231 -9.19 -4.13 -4.30
N ILE A 232 -9.20 -2.99 -3.59
CA ILE A 232 -8.02 -2.42 -2.93
C ILE A 232 -8.07 -2.78 -1.45
N GLY A 233 -7.08 -3.52 -0.96
CA GLY A 233 -7.01 -3.99 0.42
C GLY A 233 -6.49 -2.95 1.41
N GLY A 234 -5.65 -2.03 0.95
CA GLY A 234 -5.08 -1.00 1.80
C GLY A 234 -3.82 -0.40 1.22
N SER A 235 -3.03 0.25 2.07
CA SER A 235 -1.69 0.75 1.75
C SER A 235 -0.63 -0.06 2.48
N ALA A 236 0.42 -0.45 1.75
CA ALA A 236 1.68 -0.93 2.34
C ALA A 236 2.64 0.22 2.69
N ASP A 237 2.31 1.46 2.28
CA ASP A 237 3.05 2.67 2.61
C ASP A 237 2.08 3.82 2.93
N ASP A 238 1.71 3.94 4.21
CA ASP A 238 0.76 4.94 4.67
C ASP A 238 1.25 6.38 4.47
N ASP A 239 2.56 6.61 4.61
CA ASP A 239 3.15 7.94 4.45
C ASP A 239 3.01 8.41 3.00
N ILE A 240 3.38 7.57 2.03
CA ILE A 240 3.18 7.88 0.61
C ILE A 240 1.69 7.89 0.24
N ASN A 241 0.86 7.04 0.84
CA ASN A 241 -0.58 7.00 0.55
C ASN A 241 -1.27 8.34 0.86
N MET A 242 -0.90 9.00 1.97
CA MET A 242 -1.40 10.34 2.27
C MET A 242 -0.97 11.38 1.23
N TYR A 243 0.24 11.28 0.66
CA TYR A 243 0.67 12.16 -0.44
C TYR A 243 -0.10 11.86 -1.74
N THR A 244 -0.37 10.58 -2.04
CA THR A 244 -1.22 10.16 -3.16
C THR A 244 -2.61 10.76 -3.03
N GLY A 245 -3.26 10.63 -1.87
CA GLY A 245 -4.56 11.22 -1.62
C GLY A 245 -4.55 12.75 -1.71
N ARG A 246 -3.51 13.42 -1.20
CA ARG A 246 -3.36 14.88 -1.38
C ARG A 246 -3.23 15.27 -2.85
N MET A 247 -2.59 14.45 -3.69
CA MET A 247 -2.51 14.68 -5.13
C MET A 247 -3.89 14.56 -5.79
N ILE A 248 -4.68 13.55 -5.44
CA ILE A 248 -6.09 13.40 -5.89
C ILE A 248 -6.89 14.65 -5.53
N HIS A 249 -6.84 15.08 -4.27
CA HIS A 249 -7.58 16.23 -3.78
C HIS A 249 -7.13 17.55 -4.43
N ASN A 250 -5.83 17.79 -4.53
CA ASN A 250 -5.29 19.04 -5.09
C ASN A 250 -5.57 19.18 -6.60
N ASN A 251 -5.80 18.08 -7.31
CA ASN A 251 -6.22 18.08 -8.72
C ASN A 251 -7.75 18.00 -8.89
N ASN A 252 -8.52 18.13 -7.81
CA ASN A 252 -9.98 18.11 -7.82
C ASN A 252 -10.56 16.90 -8.59
N MET A 253 -9.96 15.72 -8.39
CA MET A 253 -10.38 14.52 -9.10
C MET A 253 -11.70 13.99 -8.56
N THR A 254 -12.55 13.45 -9.44
CA THR A 254 -13.67 12.60 -9.01
C THR A 254 -13.12 11.23 -8.59
N THR A 255 -13.55 10.69 -7.45
CA THR A 255 -13.27 9.29 -7.08
C THR A 255 -14.54 8.46 -7.18
N ILE A 256 -14.43 7.27 -7.77
CA ILE A 256 -15.56 6.37 -7.99
C ILE A 256 -15.17 4.96 -7.55
N VAL A 257 -15.92 4.39 -6.61
CA VAL A 257 -15.91 2.94 -6.37
C VAL A 257 -16.94 2.33 -7.32
N THR A 258 -16.46 1.52 -8.26
CA THR A 258 -17.30 0.89 -9.29
C THR A 258 -17.99 -0.38 -8.76
N PRO A 259 -18.98 -0.95 -9.48
CA PRO A 259 -19.63 -2.21 -9.07
C PRO A 259 -18.67 -3.40 -8.88
N THR A 260 -17.53 -3.42 -9.56
CA THR A 260 -16.50 -4.47 -9.45
C THR A 260 -15.35 -4.07 -8.52
N GLY A 261 -15.40 -2.88 -7.95
CA GLY A 261 -14.34 -2.35 -7.10
C GLY A 261 -14.72 -2.35 -5.62
N SER A 262 -13.69 -2.33 -4.78
CA SER A 262 -13.83 -1.94 -3.38
C SER A 262 -12.61 -1.19 -2.89
N VAL A 263 -12.79 -0.40 -1.85
CA VAL A 263 -11.70 0.28 -1.15
C VAL A 263 -11.77 -0.08 0.33
N PHE A 264 -10.63 -0.47 0.88
CA PHE A 264 -10.46 -0.79 2.29
C PHE A 264 -9.22 -0.09 2.83
N SER A 265 -9.19 0.22 4.13
CA SER A 265 -8.04 0.86 4.79
C SER A 265 -7.52 2.09 4.03
N GLY A 266 -6.23 2.16 3.68
CA GLY A 266 -5.65 3.23 2.86
C GLY A 266 -6.30 3.44 1.48
N GLY A 267 -7.00 2.46 0.92
CA GLY A 267 -7.84 2.66 -0.26
C GLY A 267 -9.02 3.59 0.02
N THR A 268 -9.62 3.48 1.21
CA THR A 268 -10.70 4.38 1.66
C THR A 268 -10.18 5.80 1.84
N ASP A 269 -8.92 5.97 2.24
CA ASP A 269 -8.26 7.28 2.31
C ASP A 269 -8.19 7.93 0.92
N LEU A 270 -7.79 7.18 -0.11
CA LEU A 270 -7.76 7.69 -1.49
C LEU A 270 -9.16 8.00 -2.02
N PHE A 271 -10.16 7.16 -1.70
CA PHE A 271 -11.55 7.47 -2.03
C PHE A 271 -12.01 8.76 -1.34
N ALA A 272 -11.66 8.96 -0.06
CA ALA A 272 -11.95 10.16 0.72
C ALA A 272 -11.37 11.45 0.11
N ALA A 273 -10.33 11.33 -0.72
CA ALA A 273 -9.67 12.46 -1.35
C ALA A 273 -10.40 13.06 -2.56
N GLY A 274 -11.39 12.36 -3.11
CA GLY A 274 -12.11 12.82 -4.29
C GLY A 274 -13.11 13.94 -4.03
N ASN A 275 -13.47 14.65 -5.10
CA ASN A 275 -14.53 15.63 -5.12
C ASN A 275 -15.20 15.67 -6.52
N PRO A 276 -16.38 15.04 -6.71
CA PRO A 276 -17.13 14.25 -5.74
C PRO A 276 -16.57 12.83 -5.51
N ARG A 277 -17.07 12.20 -4.45
CA ARG A 277 -16.86 10.80 -4.05
C ARG A 277 -18.12 9.98 -4.34
N VAL A 278 -18.01 9.03 -5.26
CA VAL A 278 -19.14 8.31 -5.86
C VAL A 278 -19.06 6.84 -5.53
N LEU A 279 -20.15 6.27 -5.04
CA LEU A 279 -20.30 4.82 -4.89
C LEU A 279 -21.31 4.32 -5.92
N GLN A 280 -20.87 3.49 -6.86
CA GLN A 280 -21.73 2.71 -7.75
C GLN A 280 -21.95 1.35 -7.12
N ARG A 281 -23.18 1.06 -6.67
CA ARG A 281 -23.43 -0.16 -5.89
C ARG A 281 -23.31 -1.41 -6.77
N ALA A 282 -22.61 -2.43 -6.25
CA ALA A 282 -22.49 -3.72 -6.91
C ALA A 282 -23.85 -4.42 -7.07
N ASP A 283 -24.67 -4.34 -6.03
CA ASP A 283 -26.04 -4.84 -5.97
C ASP A 283 -26.93 -3.78 -5.32
N THR A 284 -27.78 -3.17 -6.14
CA THR A 284 -28.67 -2.08 -5.74
C THR A 284 -29.82 -2.54 -4.84
N THR A 285 -30.04 -3.84 -4.71
CA THR A 285 -31.05 -4.44 -3.82
C THR A 285 -30.55 -4.60 -2.39
N LYS A 286 -29.21 -4.54 -2.18
CA LYS A 286 -28.57 -4.68 -0.87
C LYS A 286 -28.31 -3.31 -0.24
N ALA A 287 -28.28 -3.30 1.10
CA ALA A 287 -27.74 -2.19 1.87
C ALA A 287 -26.26 -1.94 1.51
N ILE A 288 -25.75 -0.73 1.76
CA ILE A 288 -24.41 -0.31 1.31
C ILE A 288 -23.34 -1.24 1.88
N GLU A 289 -23.37 -1.49 3.19
CA GLU A 289 -22.40 -2.30 3.91
C GLU A 289 -22.39 -3.77 3.44
N LEU A 290 -23.54 -4.29 2.98
CA LEU A 290 -23.65 -5.66 2.48
C LEU A 290 -23.01 -5.85 1.09
N ASN A 291 -22.74 -4.76 0.37
CA ASN A 291 -21.94 -4.80 -0.85
C ASN A 291 -20.44 -4.92 -0.56
N LYS A 292 -20.01 -4.63 0.68
CA LYS A 292 -18.61 -4.61 1.11
C LYS A 292 -17.70 -3.79 0.18
N GLN A 293 -18.18 -2.65 -0.33
CA GLN A 293 -17.42 -1.87 -1.32
C GLN A 293 -16.54 -0.79 -0.67
N VAL A 294 -16.86 -0.37 0.55
CA VAL A 294 -16.09 0.66 1.26
C VAL A 294 -15.95 0.25 2.71
N GLY A 295 -14.73 0.01 3.18
CA GLY A 295 -14.47 -0.44 4.54
C GLY A 295 -13.34 0.31 5.23
N VAL A 296 -13.39 0.31 6.55
CA VAL A 296 -12.43 0.98 7.43
C VAL A 296 -12.06 0.08 8.60
N HIS A 297 -10.90 0.34 9.18
CA HIS A 297 -10.43 -0.25 10.42
C HIS A 297 -9.38 0.67 11.07
N SER A 298 -9.05 0.41 12.33
CA SER A 298 -7.95 1.08 13.01
C SER A 298 -6.60 0.59 12.47
N TRP A 299 -5.57 1.44 12.47
CA TRP A 299 -4.20 0.99 12.27
C TRP A 299 -3.60 0.42 13.56
N ALA A 300 -2.48 -0.29 13.43
CA ALA A 300 -1.63 -0.78 14.51
C ALA A 300 -0.15 -0.64 14.12
N GLU A 301 0.72 -0.55 15.12
CA GLU A 301 2.16 -0.49 14.96
C GLU A 301 2.79 -1.45 15.97
N GLY A 302 3.38 -2.55 15.48
CA GLY A 302 3.86 -3.63 16.32
C GLY A 302 2.75 -4.25 17.17
N ASP A 303 2.96 -4.31 18.48
CA ASP A 303 2.02 -4.86 19.46
C ASP A 303 0.93 -3.86 19.90
N LYS A 304 0.97 -2.62 19.41
CA LYS A 304 0.08 -1.54 19.85
C LYS A 304 -0.93 -1.16 18.79
N THR A 305 -2.17 -0.99 19.22
CA THR A 305 -3.24 -0.41 18.42
C THR A 305 -3.16 1.12 18.41
N ALA A 306 -3.74 1.77 17.39
CA ALA A 306 -3.79 3.23 17.30
C ALA A 306 -4.28 3.89 18.60
N LYS A 307 -5.27 3.29 19.28
CA LYS A 307 -5.89 3.86 20.48
C LYS A 307 -4.99 3.84 21.72
N GLU A 308 -3.89 3.09 21.68
CA GLU A 308 -2.88 3.06 22.75
C GLU A 308 -1.84 4.16 22.60
N PHE A 309 -1.76 4.79 21.42
CA PHE A 309 -0.95 5.97 21.21
C PHE A 309 -1.71 7.24 21.63
N PRO A 310 -1.07 8.20 22.30
CA PRO A 310 -1.71 9.47 22.62
C PRO A 310 -1.95 10.26 21.32
N TYR A 311 -3.05 11.02 21.22
CA TYR A 311 -3.34 11.87 20.05
C TYR A 311 -2.30 12.96 19.73
N THR A 312 -1.30 13.15 20.59
CA THR A 312 -0.11 13.97 20.31
C THR A 312 0.95 13.25 19.46
N ASN A 313 0.86 11.92 19.33
CA ASN A 313 1.71 11.11 18.48
C ASN A 313 1.63 11.60 17.02
N GLU A 314 2.76 11.56 16.33
CA GLU A 314 2.89 12.07 14.97
C GLU A 314 1.96 11.36 13.98
N SER A 315 1.78 10.04 14.09
CA SER A 315 0.90 9.26 13.21
C SER A 315 -0.54 9.74 13.29
N HIS A 316 -1.05 10.04 14.49
CA HIS A 316 -2.37 10.67 14.64
C HIS A 316 -2.41 12.08 14.03
N ARG A 317 -1.37 12.89 14.21
CA ARG A 317 -1.32 14.25 13.66
C ARG A 317 -1.25 14.25 12.12
N LYS A 318 -0.49 13.33 11.53
CA LYS A 318 -0.43 13.07 10.08
C LYS A 318 -1.83 12.77 9.54
N GLN A 319 -2.50 11.76 10.11
CA GLN A 319 -3.84 11.36 9.70
C GLN A 319 -4.89 12.47 9.90
N ALA A 320 -4.89 13.14 11.06
CA ALA A 320 -5.81 14.24 11.33
C ALA A 320 -5.63 15.39 10.32
N THR A 321 -4.38 15.70 9.98
CA THR A 321 -4.06 16.73 8.98
C THR A 321 -4.49 16.30 7.57
N TYR A 322 -4.27 15.05 7.21
CA TYR A 322 -4.68 14.48 5.92
C TYR A 322 -6.22 14.55 5.76
N PHE A 323 -6.97 13.98 6.70
CA PHE A 323 -8.43 13.97 6.61
C PHE A 323 -9.03 15.37 6.72
N LYS A 324 -8.47 16.26 7.55
CA LYS A 324 -8.88 17.68 7.59
C LYS A 324 -8.71 18.34 6.23
N LYS A 325 -7.60 18.07 5.54
CA LYS A 325 -7.32 18.61 4.21
C LYS A 325 -8.32 18.12 3.17
N VAL A 326 -8.60 16.82 3.14
CA VAL A 326 -9.37 16.23 2.03
C VAL A 326 -10.89 16.17 2.26
N MET A 327 -11.34 16.15 3.52
CA MET A 327 -12.77 16.11 3.90
C MET A 327 -13.27 17.38 4.61
N GLY A 328 -12.41 18.36 4.86
CA GLY A 328 -12.78 19.58 5.58
C GLY A 328 -13.12 19.33 7.05
N ASP A 329 -14.13 20.04 7.56
CA ASP A 329 -14.45 20.07 9.00
C ASP A 329 -14.82 18.73 9.62
N LYS A 330 -15.38 17.82 8.83
CA LYS A 330 -15.74 16.47 9.29
C LYS A 330 -14.57 15.48 9.24
N GLY A 331 -13.43 15.85 8.67
CA GLY A 331 -12.32 14.95 8.42
C GLY A 331 -11.72 14.33 9.67
N ILE A 332 -11.42 15.14 10.70
CA ILE A 332 -10.84 14.63 11.95
C ILE A 332 -11.82 13.66 12.65
N ASP A 333 -13.11 13.93 12.56
CA ASP A 333 -14.14 13.09 13.18
C ASP A 333 -14.35 11.79 12.41
N PHE A 334 -14.23 11.83 11.08
CA PHE A 334 -14.19 10.63 10.26
C PHE A 334 -12.96 9.77 10.58
N TYR A 335 -11.79 10.39 10.76
CA TYR A 335 -10.58 9.66 11.17
C TYR A 335 -10.75 8.96 12.52
N ILE A 336 -11.26 9.65 13.55
CA ILE A 336 -11.52 9.02 14.86
C ILE A 336 -12.53 7.87 14.71
N PHE A 337 -13.54 8.05 13.86
CA PHE A 337 -14.48 6.98 13.54
C PHE A 337 -13.80 5.74 12.97
N THR A 338 -12.80 5.86 12.08
CA THR A 338 -12.11 4.65 11.56
C THR A 338 -11.42 3.88 12.69
N LEU A 339 -10.85 4.57 13.68
CA LEU A 339 -10.22 3.95 14.85
C LEU A 339 -11.22 3.24 15.77
N ASP A 340 -12.43 3.77 15.89
CA ASP A 340 -13.48 3.23 16.76
C ASP A 340 -14.32 2.13 16.11
N SER A 341 -14.30 2.04 14.78
CA SER A 341 -15.21 1.16 14.03
C SER A 341 -14.80 -0.30 14.06
N ALA A 342 -13.49 -0.60 13.94
CA ALA A 342 -12.95 -1.94 13.98
C ALA A 342 -11.48 -1.96 14.43
N PRO A 343 -11.01 -3.02 15.10
CA PRO A 343 -9.59 -3.20 15.40
C PRO A 343 -8.77 -3.41 14.11
N ALA A 344 -7.44 -3.41 14.21
CA ALA A 344 -6.57 -3.56 13.05
C ALA A 344 -6.77 -4.87 12.27
N SER A 345 -7.12 -5.96 12.94
CA SER A 345 -7.47 -7.25 12.32
C SER A 345 -8.95 -7.39 11.94
N GLY A 346 -9.76 -6.34 12.16
CA GLY A 346 -11.20 -6.36 11.94
C GLY A 346 -11.61 -5.52 10.73
N GLU A 347 -12.90 -5.59 10.40
CA GLU A 347 -13.49 -4.85 9.30
C GLU A 347 -14.77 -4.15 9.74
N HIS A 348 -14.91 -2.87 9.38
CA HIS A 348 -16.19 -2.18 9.39
C HIS A 348 -16.54 -1.71 7.98
N TRP A 349 -17.59 -2.28 7.41
CA TRP A 349 -18.13 -1.87 6.12
C TRP A 349 -19.04 -0.65 6.30
N VAL A 350 -18.69 0.46 5.65
CA VAL A 350 -19.34 1.77 5.83
C VAL A 350 -20.83 1.67 5.51
N THR A 351 -21.67 2.01 6.49
CA THR A 351 -23.12 2.04 6.31
C THR A 351 -23.58 3.38 5.69
N LYS A 352 -24.84 3.43 5.26
CA LYS A 352 -25.44 4.72 4.87
C LYS A 352 -25.43 5.73 6.01
N ALA A 353 -25.71 5.30 7.24
CA ALA A 353 -25.74 6.20 8.40
C ALA A 353 -24.36 6.78 8.72
N ASP A 354 -23.30 5.96 8.63
CA ASP A 354 -21.91 6.44 8.75
C ASP A 354 -21.60 7.47 7.67
N SER A 355 -21.95 7.16 6.43
CA SER A 355 -21.74 8.05 5.30
C SER A 355 -22.48 9.39 5.48
N ASP A 356 -23.75 9.38 5.86
CA ASP A 356 -24.55 10.58 6.08
C ASP A 356 -23.97 11.45 7.21
N LYS A 357 -23.56 10.81 8.32
CA LYS A 357 -22.95 11.49 9.48
C LYS A 357 -21.73 12.30 9.06
N TYR A 358 -20.82 11.68 8.31
CA TYR A 358 -19.56 12.32 7.90
C TYR A 358 -19.63 13.02 6.54
N GLY A 359 -20.76 12.96 5.84
CA GLY A 359 -20.87 13.39 4.45
C GLY A 359 -19.83 12.69 3.57
N PHE A 360 -19.61 11.39 3.78
CA PHE A 360 -18.47 10.65 3.22
C PHE A 360 -18.70 10.29 1.74
N ILE A 361 -19.73 9.51 1.44
CA ILE A 361 -20.16 9.26 0.06
C ILE A 361 -21.03 10.44 -0.35
N THR A 362 -20.58 11.20 -1.34
CA THR A 362 -21.28 12.41 -1.80
C THR A 362 -22.31 12.13 -2.89
N ARG A 363 -22.21 10.96 -3.55
CA ARG A 363 -23.19 10.48 -4.52
C ARG A 363 -23.24 8.95 -4.51
N ILE A 364 -24.45 8.40 -4.49
CA ILE A 364 -24.71 6.97 -4.60
C ILE A 364 -25.45 6.76 -5.92
N GLU A 365 -24.95 5.83 -6.73
CA GLU A 365 -25.49 5.43 -8.04
C GLU A 365 -25.99 3.98 -8.00
#